data_AF-V5KS44-F1
#
_entry.id   AF-V5KS44-F1
#
_cell.length_a   1.000
_cell.length_b   1.000
_cell.length_c   1.000
_cell.angle_alpha   90.00
_cell.angle_beta   90.00
_cell.angle_gamma   90.00
#
_symmetry.space_group_name_H-M   'P 1'
#
loop_
_entity.id
_entity.type
_entity.pdbx_description
1 polymer ?
#
loop_
_entity_poly.entity_id
_entity_poly.type
_entity_poly.pdbx_seq_one_letter_code
_entity_poly.pdbx_strand_id
1 'polypeptide(L)'
;MMMFVIFLGLLSILVNNVLVWWSIFLLMTLVFVALNKGVNGYSSLFNYFVMQESLGLVFLMFSVGYFQALIVMLKIGVAPFHFWVFSVTNGVFGFNLMWFLTFQKLPFLLIFLQLMISELIFLLVFGLFSCLFQMLLMKTYKNLLVLSSTESFNWIVLGFLMSFLNVLFIFFYYCVLMIMIIPKFELFNVKGFVGWETLLIFMNLPFSVNFFVKIFSLSEIFKVQGLWFLLLLFMMFFSALSLGFWMVNLSTKFYNVYKYSKSVFLFFVPMTLMILI
;
A
#
# COMPACT_ATOMS: atom_id res chain seq x y z
N MET A 1 22.00 0.58 4.72
CA MET A 1 20.64 0.90 5.22
C MET A 1 19.68 -0.29 5.17
N MET A 2 19.52 -1.03 4.07
CA MET A 2 18.61 -2.19 4.04
C MET A 2 18.93 -3.25 5.12
N MET A 3 20.20 -3.62 5.29
CA MET A 3 20.61 -4.55 6.36
C MET A 3 20.27 -4.06 7.76
N PHE A 4 20.34 -2.74 7.99
CA PHE A 4 19.98 -2.15 9.27
C PHE A 4 18.48 -2.27 9.54
N VAL A 5 17.63 -2.07 8.52
CA VAL A 5 16.18 -2.28 8.63
C VAL A 5 15.86 -3.75 8.93
N ILE A 6 16.55 -4.69 8.27
CA ILE A 6 16.38 -6.13 8.54
C ILE A 6 16.79 -6.46 9.98
N PHE A 7 17.90 -5.90 10.46
CA PHE A 7 18.33 -6.05 11.85
C PHE A 7 17.28 -5.52 12.83
N LEU A 8 16.74 -4.32 12.60
CA LEU A 8 15.66 -3.76 13.43
C LEU A 8 14.39 -4.63 13.38
N GLY A 9 14.06 -5.18 12.22
CA GLY A 9 12.97 -6.14 12.07
C GLY A 9 13.18 -7.40 12.92
N LEU A 10 14.36 -8.01 12.87
CA LEU A 10 14.68 -9.17 13.71
C LEU A 10 14.63 -8.84 15.20
N LEU A 11 15.15 -7.66 15.59
CA LEU A 11 15.11 -7.19 16.97
C LEU A 11 13.68 -7.07 17.49
N SER A 12 12.74 -6.61 16.64
CA SER A 12 11.33 -6.50 17.01
C SER A 12 10.66 -7.85 17.33
N ILE A 13 11.09 -8.94 16.67
CA ILE A 13 10.58 -10.28 16.95
C ILE A 13 11.10 -10.79 18.30
N LEU A 14 12.37 -10.51 18.60
CA LEU A 14 13.05 -11.07 19.76
C LEU A 14 12.63 -10.42 21.09
N VAL A 15 12.24 -9.15 21.06
CA VAL A 15 11.99 -8.37 22.28
C VAL A 15 10.53 -7.93 22.35
N ASN A 16 9.83 -8.35 23.41
CA ASN A 16 8.48 -7.89 23.73
C ASN A 16 8.53 -6.76 24.77
N ASN A 17 9.08 -5.61 24.38
CA ASN A 17 9.13 -4.43 25.25
C ASN A 17 8.74 -3.17 24.47
N VAL A 18 7.74 -2.46 24.98
CA VAL A 18 7.17 -1.24 24.38
C VAL A 18 8.22 -0.16 24.16
N LEU A 19 9.18 0.01 25.09
CA LEU A 19 10.26 1.00 24.94
C LEU A 19 11.21 0.63 23.79
N VAL A 20 11.48 -0.67 23.63
CA VAL A 20 12.33 -1.16 22.55
C VAL A 20 11.63 -0.99 21.21
N TRP A 21 10.35 -1.31 21.11
CA TRP A 21 9.55 -1.04 19.91
C TRP A 21 9.50 0.44 19.55
N TRP A 22 9.32 1.30 20.54
CA TRP A 22 9.37 2.75 20.33
C TRP A 22 10.74 3.21 19.79
N SER A 23 11.84 2.68 20.33
CA SER A 23 13.18 3.00 19.85
C SER A 23 13.38 2.58 18.38
N ILE A 24 12.83 1.42 17.99
CA ILE A 24 12.82 0.97 16.59
C ILE A 24 12.06 1.97 15.72
N PHE A 25 10.91 2.45 16.18
CA PHE A 25 10.12 3.44 15.44
C PHE A 25 10.91 4.72 15.17
N LEU A 26 11.56 5.27 16.20
CA LEU A 26 12.38 6.47 16.09
C LEU A 26 13.59 6.25 15.17
N LEU A 27 14.24 5.09 15.23
CA LEU A 27 15.35 4.79 14.33
C LEU A 27 14.89 4.73 12.87
N MET A 28 13.71 4.15 12.61
CA MET A 28 13.16 4.07 11.26
C MET A 28 12.80 5.43 10.68
N THR A 29 12.25 6.35 11.48
CA THR A 29 11.94 7.71 11.02
C THR A 29 13.20 8.48 10.68
N LEU A 30 14.23 8.42 11.53
CA LEU A 30 15.51 9.08 11.28
C LEU A 30 16.21 8.53 10.04
N VAL A 31 16.20 7.20 9.83
CA VAL A 31 16.74 6.59 8.62
C VAL A 31 16.02 7.09 7.37
N PHE A 32 14.69 7.19 7.40
CA PHE A 32 13.93 7.68 6.25
C PHE A 32 14.23 9.15 5.94
N VAL A 33 14.31 10.00 6.97
CA VAL A 33 14.65 11.42 6.79
C VAL A 33 16.07 11.56 6.24
N ALA A 34 17.03 10.76 6.74
CA ALA A 34 18.40 10.76 6.25
C ALA A 34 18.51 10.36 4.77
N LEU A 35 17.77 9.33 4.34
CA LEU A 35 17.75 8.86 2.94
C LEU A 35 17.21 9.92 1.97
N ASN A 36 16.33 10.81 2.44
CA ASN A 36 15.65 11.78 1.59
C ASN A 36 16.17 13.21 1.73
N LYS A 37 17.15 13.47 2.59
CA LYS A 37 17.70 14.83 2.80
C LYS A 37 18.15 15.51 1.49
N GLY A 38 18.58 14.73 0.49
CA GLY A 38 19.02 15.23 -0.81
C GLY A 38 17.89 15.42 -1.84
N VAL A 39 16.65 15.08 -1.53
CA VAL A 39 15.51 15.21 -2.45
C VAL A 39 14.81 16.54 -2.16
N ASN A 40 14.49 17.32 -3.19
CA ASN A 40 13.86 18.66 -3.09
C ASN A 40 12.43 18.68 -2.51
N GLY A 41 11.97 17.60 -1.88
CA GLY A 41 10.65 17.42 -1.26
C GLY A 41 10.65 17.69 0.25
N TYR A 42 11.13 18.85 0.70
CA TYR A 42 11.20 19.17 2.14
C TYR A 42 9.84 19.15 2.84
N SER A 43 8.77 19.60 2.16
CA SER A 43 7.41 19.57 2.72
C SER A 43 6.92 18.15 3.00
N SER A 44 7.17 17.20 2.10
CA SER A 44 6.81 15.78 2.31
C SER A 44 7.60 15.14 3.45
N LEU A 45 8.87 15.53 3.62
CA LEU A 45 9.70 15.00 4.69
C LEU A 45 9.31 15.54 6.05
N PHE A 46 8.97 16.83 6.11
CA PHE A 46 8.44 17.42 7.32
C PHE A 46 7.12 16.76 7.73
N ASN A 47 6.18 16.59 6.78
CA ASN A 47 4.91 15.90 7.04
C ASN A 47 5.12 14.47 7.55
N TYR A 48 6.05 13.72 6.95
CA TYR A 48 6.39 12.39 7.41
C TYR A 48 6.91 12.40 8.85
N PHE A 49 7.88 13.27 9.14
CA PHE A 49 8.50 13.35 10.46
C PHE A 49 7.48 13.69 11.55
N VAL A 50 6.68 14.74 11.34
CA VAL A 50 5.65 15.17 12.29
C VAL A 50 4.63 14.06 12.54
N MET A 51 4.12 13.42 11.50
CA MET A 51 3.13 12.34 11.64
C MET A 51 3.72 11.12 12.36
N GLN A 52 4.93 10.68 12.02
CA GLN A 52 5.48 9.45 12.59
C GLN A 52 6.00 9.61 14.02
N GLU A 53 6.58 10.76 14.36
CA GLU A 53 7.03 11.02 15.73
C GLU A 53 5.87 11.27 16.67
N SER A 54 4.85 12.04 16.25
CA SER A 54 3.64 12.22 17.06
C SER A 54 2.96 10.88 17.35
N LEU A 55 2.79 10.01 16.35
CA LEU A 55 2.29 8.65 16.55
C LEU A 55 3.22 7.80 17.42
N GLY A 56 4.53 8.05 17.42
CA GLY A 56 5.49 7.36 18.28
C GLY A 56 5.30 7.71 19.75
N LEU A 57 5.12 8.99 20.06
CA LEU A 57 4.86 9.44 21.42
C LEU A 57 3.48 8.97 21.91
N VAL A 58 2.46 9.02 21.04
CA VAL A 58 1.12 8.50 21.36
C VAL A 58 1.15 6.99 21.63
N PHE A 59 2.00 6.24 20.94
CA PHE A 59 2.22 4.80 21.20
C PHE A 59 2.75 4.53 22.62
N LEU A 60 3.65 5.37 23.15
CA LEU A 60 4.15 5.22 24.51
C LEU A 60 3.08 5.54 25.56
N MET A 61 2.24 6.55 25.29
CA MET A 61 1.20 6.99 26.22
C MET A 61 0.12 5.91 26.43
N PHE A 62 -0.26 5.20 25.36
CA PHE A 62 -1.25 4.13 25.44
C PHE A 62 -0.56 2.78 25.61
N SER A 63 -0.66 2.19 26.81
CA SER A 63 -0.19 0.82 27.07
C SER A 63 -1.26 -0.25 26.85
N VAL A 64 -2.44 0.12 26.34
CA VAL A 64 -3.56 -0.80 26.10
C VAL A 64 -3.46 -1.38 24.70
N GLY A 65 -3.45 -2.72 24.59
CA GLY A 65 -3.14 -3.45 23.35
C GLY A 65 -3.96 -3.03 22.12
N TYR A 66 -5.27 -2.79 22.25
CA TYR A 66 -6.12 -2.38 21.12
C TYR A 66 -5.73 -1.01 20.56
N PHE A 67 -5.51 -0.01 21.43
CA PHE A 67 -5.07 1.32 20.99
C PHE A 67 -3.66 1.29 20.41
N GLN A 68 -2.76 0.48 20.99
CA GLN A 68 -1.42 0.28 20.43
C GLN A 68 -1.48 -0.30 19.01
N ALA A 69 -2.32 -1.31 18.78
CA ALA A 69 -2.50 -1.89 17.45
C ALA A 69 -3.00 -0.84 16.45
N LEU A 70 -4.00 -0.02 16.80
CA LEU A 70 -4.49 1.06 15.93
C LEU A 70 -3.41 2.10 15.60
N ILE A 71 -2.58 2.48 16.57
CA ILE A 71 -1.47 3.42 16.36
C ILE A 71 -0.43 2.83 15.41
N VAL A 72 -0.14 1.53 15.54
CA VAL A 72 0.77 0.84 14.61
C VAL A 72 0.16 0.75 13.21
N MET A 73 -1.15 0.51 13.06
CA MET A 73 -1.83 0.57 11.75
C MET A 73 -1.70 1.94 11.10
N LEU A 74 -1.89 3.01 11.88
CA LEU A 74 -1.67 4.39 11.45
C LEU A 74 -0.22 4.61 10.99
N LYS A 75 0.78 4.16 11.76
CA LYS A 75 2.20 4.29 11.40
C LYS A 75 2.57 3.58 10.11
N ILE A 76 2.04 2.38 9.90
CA ILE A 76 2.29 1.60 8.67
C ILE A 76 1.55 2.22 7.47
N GLY A 77 0.43 2.90 7.70
CA GLY A 77 -0.46 3.37 6.65
C GLY A 77 -1.35 2.25 6.09
N VAL A 78 -1.80 1.33 6.95
CA VAL A 78 -2.81 0.31 6.63
C VAL A 78 -4.17 1.01 6.53
N ALA A 79 -4.99 0.63 5.55
CA ALA A 79 -6.32 1.24 5.44
C ALA A 79 -7.20 0.82 6.64
N PRO A 80 -8.09 1.70 7.13
CA PRO A 80 -8.57 2.97 6.54
C PRO A 80 -7.67 4.19 6.79
N PHE A 81 -6.54 4.03 7.46
CA PHE A 81 -5.69 5.12 7.93
C PHE A 81 -4.57 5.52 6.97
N HIS A 82 -4.70 5.22 5.67
CA HIS A 82 -3.66 5.39 4.67
C HIS A 82 -3.57 6.80 4.08
N PHE A 83 -4.49 7.72 4.38
CA PHE A 83 -4.55 9.03 3.72
C PHE A 83 -3.27 9.87 3.87
N TRP A 84 -2.60 9.81 5.02
CA TRP A 84 -1.37 10.55 5.24
C TRP A 84 -0.26 10.11 4.27
N VAL A 85 -0.30 8.87 3.78
CA VAL A 85 0.68 8.31 2.86
C VAL A 85 0.75 9.12 1.55
N PHE A 86 -0.39 9.64 1.07
CA PHE A 86 -0.41 10.48 -0.14
C PHE A 86 0.34 11.79 0.05
N SER A 87 0.28 12.38 1.25
CA SER A 87 0.97 13.64 1.54
C SER A 87 2.50 13.50 1.50
N VAL A 88 3.02 12.32 1.85
CA VAL A 88 4.45 12.02 1.85
C VAL A 88 4.92 11.57 0.48
N THR A 89 4.23 10.60 -0.11
CA THR A 89 4.64 9.95 -1.35
C THR A 89 4.72 10.91 -2.54
N ASN A 90 3.92 11.98 -2.58
CA ASN A 90 3.97 12.94 -3.68
C ASN A 90 5.36 13.57 -3.87
N GLY A 91 6.11 13.87 -2.80
CA GLY A 91 7.44 14.49 -2.88
C GLY A 91 8.63 13.53 -2.87
N VAL A 92 8.40 12.23 -2.71
CA VAL A 92 9.45 11.19 -2.65
C VAL A 92 9.56 10.47 -3.99
N PHE A 93 10.77 10.31 -4.53
CA PHE A 93 11.00 9.71 -5.83
C PHE A 93 12.06 8.61 -5.79
N GLY A 94 12.09 7.78 -6.82
CA GLY A 94 13.11 6.79 -7.09
C GLY A 94 13.05 5.59 -6.14
N PHE A 95 14.25 5.07 -5.89
CA PHE A 95 14.51 4.06 -4.87
C PHE A 95 13.97 4.44 -3.49
N ASN A 96 13.82 5.73 -3.17
CA ASN A 96 13.25 6.15 -1.89
C ASN A 96 11.74 5.88 -1.80
N LEU A 97 11.01 5.97 -2.93
CA LEU A 97 9.59 5.60 -2.97
C LEU A 97 9.43 4.09 -2.80
N MET A 98 10.27 3.30 -3.49
CA MET A 98 10.32 1.85 -3.30
C MET A 98 10.61 1.50 -1.84
N TRP A 99 11.61 2.14 -1.24
CA TRP A 99 12.01 1.90 0.14
C TRP A 99 10.88 2.23 1.13
N PHE A 100 10.20 3.36 0.91
CA PHE A 100 9.07 3.80 1.72
C PHE A 100 7.90 2.80 1.68
N LEU A 101 7.56 2.30 0.49
CA LEU A 101 6.42 1.38 0.34
C LEU A 101 6.72 -0.04 0.81
N THR A 102 7.99 -0.45 0.87
CA THR A 102 8.40 -1.83 1.19
C THR A 102 9.16 -1.93 2.51
N PHE A 103 10.44 -1.53 2.51
CA PHE A 103 11.37 -1.74 3.63
C PHE A 103 10.94 -1.01 4.89
N GLN A 104 10.34 0.18 4.78
CA GLN A 104 9.85 0.87 5.96
C GLN A 104 8.82 0.00 6.71
N LYS A 105 7.91 -0.69 6.00
CA LYS A 105 6.78 -1.41 6.61
C LYS A 105 7.20 -2.67 7.37
N LEU A 106 8.35 -3.26 7.07
CA LEU A 106 8.85 -4.52 7.65
C LEU A 106 8.87 -4.54 9.19
N PRO A 107 9.64 -3.66 9.88
CA PRO A 107 9.71 -3.69 11.34
C PRO A 107 8.37 -3.37 11.99
N PHE A 108 7.60 -2.45 11.42
CA PHE A 108 6.28 -2.11 11.94
C PHE A 108 5.30 -3.27 11.81
N LEU A 109 5.34 -4.01 10.69
CA LEU A 109 4.50 -5.19 10.49
C LEU A 109 4.82 -6.27 11.54
N LEU A 110 6.09 -6.52 11.83
CA LEU A 110 6.47 -7.53 12.83
C LEU A 110 5.98 -7.18 14.24
N ILE A 111 6.05 -5.90 14.63
CA ILE A 111 5.48 -5.41 15.89
C ILE A 111 3.95 -5.51 15.86
N PHE A 112 3.34 -5.17 14.73
CA PHE A 112 1.89 -5.28 14.55
C PHE A 112 1.40 -6.71 14.77
N LEU A 113 2.12 -7.71 14.23
CA LEU A 113 1.80 -9.13 14.41
C LEU A 113 1.74 -9.56 15.87
N GLN A 114 2.61 -9.01 16.73
CA GLN A 114 2.61 -9.31 18.16
C GLN A 114 1.43 -8.68 18.91
N LEU A 115 0.86 -7.59 18.37
CA LEU A 115 -0.26 -6.84 18.95
C LEU A 115 -1.62 -7.21 18.34
N MET A 116 -1.66 -8.20 17.43
CA MET A 116 -2.89 -8.51 16.69
C MET A 116 -3.99 -9.09 17.57
N ILE A 117 -5.18 -8.51 17.42
CA ILE A 117 -6.43 -8.95 18.02
C ILE A 117 -7.39 -9.32 16.88
N SER A 118 -8.15 -10.40 17.04
CA SER A 118 -9.09 -10.91 16.03
C SER A 118 -10.16 -9.90 15.61
N GLU A 119 -10.53 -8.98 16.51
CA GLU A 119 -11.52 -7.93 16.23
C GLU A 119 -11.08 -6.94 15.15
N LEU A 120 -9.77 -6.83 14.87
CA LEU A 120 -9.23 -5.96 13.82
C LEU A 120 -9.59 -6.41 12.40
N ILE A 121 -10.09 -7.64 12.22
CA ILE A 121 -10.52 -8.16 10.91
C ILE A 121 -11.57 -7.23 10.29
N PHE A 122 -12.57 -6.81 11.05
CA PHE A 122 -13.63 -5.94 10.55
C PHE A 122 -13.10 -4.60 10.05
N LEU A 123 -12.18 -4.01 10.80
CA LEU A 123 -11.57 -2.73 10.45
C LEU A 123 -10.72 -2.85 9.18
N LEU A 124 -10.00 -3.96 9.01
CA LEU A 124 -9.23 -4.25 7.80
C LEU A 124 -10.11 -4.47 6.56
N VAL A 125 -11.26 -5.16 6.71
CA VAL A 125 -12.24 -5.33 5.63
C VAL A 125 -12.83 -3.98 5.21
N PHE A 126 -13.19 -3.13 6.17
CA PHE A 126 -13.64 -1.76 5.89
C PHE A 126 -12.52 -0.93 5.23
N GLY A 127 -11.27 -1.11 5.67
CA GLY A 127 -10.10 -0.52 5.03
C GLY A 127 -9.97 -0.90 3.56
N LEU A 128 -10.12 -2.18 3.22
CA LEU A 128 -10.12 -2.65 1.83
C LEU A 128 -11.22 -1.99 1.01
N PHE A 129 -12.43 -1.86 1.56
CA PHE A 129 -13.53 -1.13 0.91
C PHE A 129 -13.13 0.31 0.58
N SER A 130 -12.53 1.02 1.56
CA SER A 130 -12.08 2.41 1.36
C SER A 130 -11.03 2.55 0.26
N CYS A 131 -10.07 1.61 0.17
CA CYS A 131 -9.04 1.61 -0.87
C CYS A 131 -9.65 1.38 -2.27
N LEU A 132 -10.54 0.38 -2.40
CA LEU A 132 -11.19 0.06 -3.66
C LEU A 132 -11.99 1.24 -4.20
N PHE A 133 -12.76 1.91 -3.33
CA PHE A 133 -13.50 3.10 -3.71
C PHE A 133 -12.57 4.24 -4.14
N GLN A 134 -11.48 4.46 -3.42
CA GLN A 134 -10.54 5.53 -3.73
C GLN A 134 -9.77 5.30 -5.03
N MET A 135 -9.50 4.05 -5.43
CA MET A 135 -8.83 3.74 -6.70
C MET A 135 -9.61 4.24 -7.92
N LEU A 136 -10.94 4.36 -7.83
CA LEU A 136 -11.78 4.92 -8.89
C LEU A 136 -11.59 6.44 -9.06
N LEU A 137 -11.23 7.14 -7.99
CA LEU A 137 -11.18 8.61 -7.96
C LEU A 137 -9.79 9.19 -8.28
N MET A 138 -8.74 8.38 -8.18
CA MET A 138 -7.38 8.87 -8.38
C MET A 138 -7.08 9.17 -9.86
N LYS A 139 -6.36 10.27 -10.08
CA LYS A 139 -5.96 10.73 -11.43
C LYS A 139 -4.49 10.51 -11.75
N THR A 140 -3.62 10.38 -10.75
CA THR A 140 -2.17 10.27 -10.96
C THR A 140 -1.71 8.82 -10.80
N TYR A 141 -0.86 8.35 -11.73
CA TYR A 141 -0.31 6.99 -11.70
C TYR A 141 0.49 6.69 -10.42
N LYS A 142 1.19 7.69 -9.89
CA LYS A 142 1.91 7.57 -8.61
C LYS A 142 0.96 7.27 -7.45
N ASN A 143 -0.17 7.97 -7.37
CA ASN A 143 -1.16 7.72 -6.31
C ASN A 143 -1.87 6.38 -6.51
N LEU A 144 -2.06 5.95 -7.76
CA LEU A 144 -2.58 4.61 -8.05
C LEU A 144 -1.62 3.51 -7.58
N LEU A 145 -0.32 3.65 -7.83
CA LEU A 145 0.70 2.73 -7.33
C LEU A 145 0.69 2.67 -5.79
N VAL A 146 0.61 3.83 -5.14
CA VAL A 146 0.50 3.90 -3.68
C VAL A 146 -0.76 3.18 -3.20
N LEU A 147 -1.92 3.41 -3.82
CA LEU A 147 -3.17 2.73 -3.45
C LEU A 147 -3.11 1.22 -3.63
N SER A 148 -2.63 0.74 -4.77
CA SER A 148 -2.52 -0.70 -5.02
C SER A 148 -1.53 -1.37 -4.08
N SER A 149 -0.47 -0.65 -3.68
CA SER A 149 0.46 -1.12 -2.63
C SER A 149 -0.18 -1.15 -1.24
N THR A 150 -1.10 -0.23 -0.92
CA THR A 150 -1.84 -0.26 0.36
C THR A 150 -2.90 -1.37 0.37
N GLU A 151 -3.58 -1.60 -0.76
CA GLU A 151 -4.56 -2.67 -0.88
C GLU A 151 -3.90 -4.04 -0.71
N SER A 152 -2.85 -4.33 -1.49
CA SER A 152 -2.08 -5.58 -1.39
C SER A 152 -1.50 -5.80 0.01
N PHE A 153 -1.00 -4.73 0.66
CA PHE A 153 -0.52 -4.84 2.03
C PHE A 153 -1.65 -5.18 3.02
N ASN A 154 -2.84 -4.60 2.90
CA ASN A 154 -3.98 -4.97 3.74
C ASN A 154 -4.37 -6.44 3.57
N TRP A 155 -4.34 -6.98 2.35
CA TRP A 155 -4.57 -8.40 2.08
C TRP A 155 -3.54 -9.30 2.78
N ILE A 156 -2.26 -8.91 2.74
CA ILE A 156 -1.21 -9.63 3.47
C ILE A 156 -1.50 -9.58 4.97
N VAL A 157 -1.83 -8.41 5.52
CA VAL A 157 -2.15 -8.27 6.94
C VAL A 157 -3.35 -9.12 7.36
N LEU A 158 -4.41 -9.16 6.55
CA LEU A 158 -5.56 -10.04 6.78
C LEU A 158 -5.16 -11.52 6.74
N GLY A 159 -4.30 -11.91 5.81
CA GLY A 159 -3.78 -13.27 5.75
C GLY A 159 -3.02 -13.65 7.02
N PHE A 160 -2.19 -12.74 7.55
CA PHE A 160 -1.35 -13.01 8.72
C PHE A 160 -2.15 -13.42 9.96
N LEU A 161 -3.38 -12.91 10.11
CA LEU A 161 -4.29 -13.30 11.18
C LEU A 161 -4.70 -14.77 11.13
N MET A 162 -4.71 -15.36 9.94
CA MET A 162 -5.17 -16.73 9.73
C MET A 162 -4.01 -17.72 9.71
N SER A 163 -2.92 -17.40 9.01
CA SER A 163 -1.74 -18.28 8.96
C SER A 163 -0.44 -17.48 8.86
N PHE A 164 0.43 -17.63 9.85
CA PHE A 164 1.68 -16.86 9.91
C PHE A 164 2.68 -17.26 8.82
N LEU A 165 2.94 -18.56 8.64
CA LEU A 165 4.00 -19.05 7.74
C LEU A 165 3.68 -18.79 6.25
N ASN A 166 2.46 -19.11 5.81
CA ASN A 166 2.07 -18.93 4.41
C ASN A 166 2.17 -17.45 4.01
N VAL A 167 1.82 -16.57 4.93
CA VAL A 167 1.79 -15.13 4.65
C VAL A 167 3.17 -14.51 4.70
N LEU A 168 4.10 -15.03 5.52
CA LEU A 168 5.51 -14.65 5.42
C LEU A 168 6.06 -14.93 4.02
N PHE A 169 5.77 -16.09 3.42
CA PHE A 169 6.20 -16.40 2.05
C PHE A 169 5.61 -15.42 1.02
N ILE A 170 4.31 -15.12 1.13
CA ILE A 170 3.63 -14.14 0.28
C ILE A 170 4.23 -12.74 0.45
N PHE A 171 4.58 -12.37 1.68
CA PHE A 171 5.19 -11.08 1.99
C PHE A 171 6.60 -10.96 1.36
N PHE A 172 7.43 -11.98 1.45
CA PHE A 172 8.73 -11.98 0.76
C PHE A 172 8.57 -11.90 -0.75
N TYR A 173 7.63 -12.66 -1.33
CA TYR A 173 7.28 -12.57 -2.74
C TYR A 173 6.88 -11.13 -3.13
N TYR A 174 5.98 -10.51 -2.36
CA TYR A 174 5.57 -9.12 -2.52
C TYR A 174 6.75 -8.15 -2.49
N CYS A 175 7.62 -8.25 -1.48
CA CYS A 175 8.79 -7.38 -1.34
C CYS A 175 9.72 -7.47 -2.55
N VAL A 176 10.09 -8.68 -2.97
CA VAL A 176 11.00 -8.90 -4.11
C VAL A 176 10.43 -8.26 -5.38
N LEU A 177 9.13 -8.40 -5.62
CA LEU A 177 8.51 -7.85 -6.82
C LEU A 177 8.40 -6.33 -6.78
N MET A 178 8.01 -5.75 -5.65
CA MET A 178 7.97 -4.30 -5.51
C MET A 178 9.34 -3.64 -5.68
N ILE A 179 10.41 -4.30 -5.22
CA ILE A 179 11.79 -3.86 -5.47
C ILE A 179 12.12 -3.85 -6.97
N MET A 180 11.62 -4.80 -7.75
CA MET A 180 11.88 -4.85 -9.20
C MET A 180 11.03 -3.87 -10.01
N ILE A 181 9.76 -3.69 -9.65
CA ILE A 181 8.77 -2.96 -10.47
C ILE A 181 8.90 -1.44 -10.26
N ILE A 182 9.01 -0.99 -9.01
CA ILE A 182 8.92 0.45 -8.68
C ILE A 182 10.05 1.27 -9.31
N PRO A 183 11.33 0.86 -9.25
CA PRO A 183 12.41 1.64 -9.86
C PRO A 183 12.27 1.75 -11.39
N LYS A 184 11.76 0.69 -12.04
CA LYS A 184 11.46 0.73 -13.48
C LYS A 184 10.37 1.75 -13.79
N PHE A 185 9.28 1.75 -13.01
CA PHE A 185 8.17 2.67 -13.21
C PHE A 185 8.61 4.14 -13.23
N GLU A 186 9.45 4.57 -12.29
CA GLU A 186 9.83 5.98 -12.20
C GLU A 186 10.77 6.42 -13.33
N LEU A 187 11.68 5.55 -13.78
CA LEU A 187 12.51 5.84 -14.96
C LEU A 187 11.64 6.12 -16.20
N PHE A 188 10.53 5.39 -16.35
CA PHE A 188 9.59 5.60 -17.46
C PHE A 188 8.67 6.81 -17.24
N ASN A 189 8.32 7.11 -15.99
CA ASN A 189 7.45 8.25 -15.66
C ASN A 189 8.13 9.60 -15.95
N VAL A 190 9.46 9.70 -15.82
CA VAL A 190 10.22 10.91 -16.23
C VAL A 190 10.05 11.22 -17.72
N LYS A 191 9.82 10.20 -18.55
CA LYS A 191 9.53 10.37 -19.99
C LYS A 191 8.05 10.49 -20.31
N GLY A 192 7.17 10.52 -19.30
CA GLY A 192 5.71 10.63 -19.46
C GLY A 192 5.04 9.39 -20.05
N PHE A 193 5.79 8.35 -20.42
CA PHE A 193 5.26 7.09 -20.95
C PHE A 193 5.25 6.02 -19.87
N VAL A 194 4.19 6.01 -19.06
CA VAL A 194 3.85 4.81 -18.28
C VAL A 194 3.54 3.68 -19.25
N GLY A 195 4.32 2.60 -19.19
CA GLY A 195 4.13 1.42 -20.02
C GLY A 195 2.92 0.62 -19.57
N TRP A 196 2.24 -0.01 -20.52
CA TRP A 196 1.10 -0.91 -20.29
C TRP A 196 1.44 -1.96 -19.24
N GLU A 197 2.63 -2.57 -19.34
CA GLU A 197 3.11 -3.61 -18.41
C GLU A 197 3.01 -3.18 -16.93
N THR A 198 3.41 -1.96 -16.60
CA THR A 198 3.39 -1.49 -15.21
C THR A 198 1.96 -1.33 -14.68
N LEU A 199 1.04 -0.82 -15.49
CA LEU A 199 -0.36 -0.70 -15.09
C LEU A 199 -1.04 -2.06 -14.95
N LEU A 200 -0.78 -2.97 -15.87
CA LEU A 200 -1.34 -4.32 -15.86
C LEU A 200 -0.90 -5.09 -14.60
N ILE A 201 0.34 -4.92 -14.15
CA ILE A 201 0.85 -5.55 -12.92
C ILE A 201 0.17 -4.99 -11.66
N PHE A 202 -0.07 -3.67 -11.59
CA PHE A 202 -0.67 -3.06 -10.41
C PHE A 202 -2.19 -3.21 -10.33
N MET A 203 -2.85 -3.46 -11.47
CA MET A 203 -4.30 -3.48 -11.55
C MET A 203 -4.92 -4.88 -11.40
N ASN A 204 -4.27 -5.80 -10.68
CA ASN A 204 -4.85 -7.10 -10.32
C ASN A 204 -5.17 -8.03 -11.51
N LEU A 205 -4.46 -7.94 -12.64
CA LEU A 205 -4.64 -8.92 -13.71
C LEU A 205 -4.24 -10.34 -13.27
N PRO A 206 -4.84 -11.38 -13.89
CA PRO A 206 -4.43 -12.75 -13.62
C PRO A 206 -2.93 -12.92 -13.83
N PHE A 207 -2.30 -13.69 -12.95
CA PHE A 207 -0.83 -13.90 -12.87
C PHE A 207 0.02 -12.69 -12.45
N SER A 208 -0.59 -11.56 -12.09
CA SER A 208 0.13 -10.44 -11.47
C SER A 208 0.37 -10.64 -9.97
N VAL A 209 1.28 -9.85 -9.40
CA VAL A 209 1.67 -9.91 -7.98
C VAL A 209 0.47 -9.73 -7.06
N ASN A 210 -0.33 -8.69 -7.30
CA ASN A 210 -1.47 -8.38 -6.46
C ASN A 210 -2.54 -9.47 -6.55
N PHE A 211 -2.69 -10.11 -7.71
CA PHE A 211 -3.61 -11.23 -7.88
C PHE A 211 -3.17 -12.47 -7.09
N PHE A 212 -1.87 -12.82 -7.13
CA PHE A 212 -1.35 -13.93 -6.33
C PHE A 212 -1.52 -13.70 -4.83
N VAL A 213 -1.17 -12.51 -4.34
CA VAL A 213 -1.36 -12.13 -2.93
C VAL A 213 -2.84 -12.28 -2.54
N LYS A 214 -3.77 -11.86 -3.41
CA LYS A 214 -5.20 -12.03 -3.18
C LYS A 214 -5.60 -13.50 -3.14
N ILE A 215 -5.31 -14.31 -4.15
CA ILE A 215 -5.74 -15.73 -4.15
C ILE A 215 -5.25 -16.46 -2.91
N PHE A 216 -3.97 -16.29 -2.55
CA PHE A 216 -3.41 -16.99 -1.40
C PHE A 216 -3.95 -16.48 -0.07
N SER A 217 -4.12 -15.17 0.11
CA SER A 217 -4.78 -14.66 1.31
C SER A 217 -6.25 -15.10 1.37
N LEU A 218 -6.91 -15.18 0.21
CA LEU A 218 -8.31 -15.54 0.13
C LEU A 218 -8.53 -17.01 0.52
N SER A 219 -7.66 -17.92 0.08
CA SER A 219 -7.77 -19.35 0.40
C SER A 219 -7.64 -19.65 1.89
N GLU A 220 -6.89 -18.84 2.63
CA GLU A 220 -6.75 -18.99 4.08
C GLU A 220 -7.93 -18.42 4.86
N ILE A 221 -8.43 -17.25 4.46
CA ILE A 221 -9.54 -16.60 5.18
C ILE A 221 -10.84 -17.38 5.01
N PHE A 222 -11.06 -17.98 3.83
CA PHE A 222 -12.24 -18.82 3.58
C PHE A 222 -12.41 -19.99 4.55
N LYS A 223 -11.31 -20.51 5.11
CA LYS A 223 -11.37 -21.61 6.08
C LYS A 223 -12.00 -21.19 7.41
N VAL A 224 -11.90 -19.90 7.76
CA VAL A 224 -12.25 -19.40 9.09
C VAL A 224 -13.54 -18.57 9.08
N GLN A 225 -13.78 -17.78 8.03
CA GLN A 225 -14.94 -16.89 7.96
C GLN A 225 -15.58 -16.92 6.56
N GLY A 226 -16.70 -17.64 6.39
CA GLY A 226 -17.36 -17.75 5.09
C GLY A 226 -18.19 -16.51 4.68
N LEU A 227 -18.98 -15.96 5.61
CA LEU A 227 -20.02 -14.94 5.29
C LEU A 227 -19.45 -13.54 5.03
N TRP A 228 -18.58 -13.04 5.91
CA TRP A 228 -17.88 -11.75 5.71
C TRP A 228 -17.00 -11.75 4.46
N PHE A 229 -16.60 -12.95 4.04
CA PHE A 229 -15.70 -13.15 2.93
C PHE A 229 -16.41 -13.26 1.58
N LEU A 230 -17.65 -13.76 1.56
CA LEU A 230 -18.54 -13.61 0.41
C LEU A 230 -18.73 -12.13 0.04
N LEU A 231 -18.80 -11.24 1.04
CA LEU A 231 -18.85 -9.79 0.82
C LEU A 231 -17.54 -9.26 0.21
N LEU A 232 -16.38 -9.75 0.66
CA LEU A 232 -15.08 -9.45 0.03
C LEU A 232 -14.99 -9.93 -1.43
N LEU A 233 -15.52 -11.11 -1.76
CA LEU A 233 -15.56 -11.58 -3.14
C LEU A 233 -16.39 -10.66 -4.04
N PHE A 234 -17.57 -10.23 -3.58
CA PHE A 234 -18.39 -9.25 -4.30
C PHE A 234 -17.60 -7.95 -4.54
N MET A 235 -16.78 -7.55 -3.56
CA MET A 235 -15.97 -6.33 -3.66
C MET A 235 -14.82 -6.42 -4.69
N MET A 236 -14.38 -7.61 -5.10
CA MET A 236 -13.39 -7.73 -6.18
C MET A 236 -13.92 -7.24 -7.54
N PHE A 237 -15.25 -7.18 -7.73
CA PHE A 237 -15.85 -6.55 -8.90
C PHE A 237 -15.46 -5.07 -9.05
N PHE A 238 -15.38 -4.31 -7.95
CA PHE A 238 -14.95 -2.90 -8.01
C PHE A 238 -13.50 -2.75 -8.50
N SER A 239 -12.64 -3.75 -8.23
CA SER A 239 -11.28 -3.74 -8.78
C SER A 239 -11.26 -3.94 -10.30
N ALA A 240 -12.18 -4.77 -10.84
CA ALA A 240 -12.36 -4.93 -12.28
C ALA A 240 -12.92 -3.66 -12.95
N LEU A 241 -13.81 -2.92 -12.27
CA LEU A 241 -14.27 -1.61 -12.75
C LEU A 241 -13.12 -0.59 -12.81
N SER A 242 -12.24 -0.58 -11.81
CA SER A 242 -11.08 0.31 -11.80
C SER A 242 -10.07 -0.02 -12.91
N LEU A 243 -9.85 -1.30 -13.18
CA LEU A 243 -9.12 -1.79 -14.36
C LEU A 243 -9.68 -1.19 -15.64
N GLY A 244 -11.00 -1.30 -15.81
CA GLY A 244 -11.71 -0.79 -16.95
C GLY A 244 -11.45 0.70 -17.21
N PHE A 245 -11.68 1.54 -16.19
CA PHE A 245 -11.46 2.98 -16.31
C PHE A 245 -10.02 3.36 -16.73
N TRP A 246 -9.02 2.66 -16.22
CA TRP A 246 -7.62 2.99 -16.53
C TRP A 246 -7.17 2.46 -17.89
N MET A 247 -7.67 1.30 -18.32
CA MET A 247 -7.43 0.79 -19.67
C MET A 247 -7.92 1.78 -20.73
N VAL A 248 -9.04 2.44 -20.47
CA VAL A 248 -9.59 3.52 -21.30
C VAL A 248 -8.70 4.77 -21.30
N ASN A 249 -8.23 5.19 -20.13
CA ASN A 249 -7.34 6.36 -20.04
C ASN A 249 -5.99 6.12 -20.73
N LEU A 250 -5.51 4.88 -20.76
CA LEU A 250 -4.30 4.50 -21.48
C LEU A 250 -4.50 4.44 -23.00
N SER A 251 -5.61 3.87 -23.45
CA SER A 251 -5.89 3.76 -24.89
C SER A 251 -6.03 5.13 -25.56
N THR A 252 -6.53 6.13 -24.81
CA THR A 252 -6.66 7.51 -25.28
C THR A 252 -5.36 8.34 -25.22
N LYS A 253 -4.30 7.82 -24.60
CA LYS A 253 -3.05 8.57 -24.34
C LYS A 253 -2.22 8.88 -25.59
N PHE A 254 -2.31 8.04 -26.63
CA PHE A 254 -1.61 8.25 -27.89
C PHE A 254 -2.38 9.13 -28.88
N TYR A 255 -3.67 9.39 -28.62
CA TYR A 255 -4.37 10.41 -29.35
C TYR A 255 -3.91 11.75 -28.82
N ASN A 256 -3.29 12.56 -29.68
CA ASN A 256 -2.99 13.96 -29.39
C ASN A 256 -4.27 14.65 -28.97
N VAL A 257 -4.53 14.71 -27.67
CA VAL A 257 -5.64 15.45 -27.10
C VAL A 257 -5.30 16.91 -27.34
N TYR A 258 -5.88 17.48 -28.40
CA TYR A 258 -6.07 18.91 -28.50
C TYR A 258 -6.66 19.36 -27.16
N LYS A 259 -5.92 20.19 -26.42
CA LYS A 259 -6.20 20.64 -25.04
C LYS A 259 -7.63 21.16 -24.79
N TYR A 260 -8.46 21.30 -25.82
CA TYR A 260 -9.77 21.95 -25.78
C TYR A 260 -10.97 21.06 -26.16
N SER A 261 -10.80 19.84 -26.69
CA SER A 261 -11.96 18.97 -27.00
C SER A 261 -12.37 18.09 -25.81
N LYS A 262 -12.67 18.73 -24.67
CA LYS A 262 -13.18 18.03 -23.46
C LYS A 262 -14.47 17.25 -23.73
N SER A 263 -15.30 17.68 -24.68
CA SER A 263 -16.55 17.02 -25.06
C SER A 263 -16.34 15.64 -25.70
N VAL A 264 -15.29 15.49 -26.50
CA VAL A 264 -14.95 14.22 -27.17
C VAL A 264 -14.47 13.20 -26.13
N PHE A 265 -13.67 13.64 -25.16
CA PHE A 265 -13.23 12.79 -24.05
C PHE A 265 -14.42 12.34 -23.17
N LEU A 266 -15.38 13.23 -22.92
CA LEU A 266 -16.60 12.94 -22.16
C LEU A 266 -17.52 11.93 -22.86
N PHE A 267 -17.45 11.82 -24.19
CA PHE A 267 -18.24 10.86 -24.97
C PHE A 267 -17.56 9.48 -25.10
N PHE A 268 -16.23 9.45 -25.29
CA PHE A 268 -15.51 8.19 -25.43
C PHE A 268 -15.36 7.41 -24.12
N VAL A 269 -15.15 8.08 -23.00
CA VAL A 269 -14.99 7.42 -21.69
C VAL A 269 -16.19 6.53 -21.32
N PRO A 270 -17.45 7.00 -21.33
CA PRO A 270 -18.60 6.16 -21.03
C PRO A 270 -18.82 5.06 -22.08
N MET A 271 -18.57 5.31 -23.37
CA MET A 271 -18.69 4.28 -24.40
C MET A 271 -17.70 3.13 -24.22
N THR A 272 -16.48 3.43 -23.81
CA THR A 272 -15.49 2.40 -23.54
C THR A 272 -15.73 1.67 -22.22
N LEU A 273 -16.36 2.31 -21.23
CA LEU A 273 -16.83 1.63 -20.02
C LEU A 273 -17.98 0.66 -20.33
N MET A 274 -18.83 0.95 -21.33
CA MET A 274 -19.87 0.00 -21.77
C MET A 274 -19.31 -1.26 -22.41
N ILE A 275 -18.08 -1.24 -22.96
CA ILE A 275 -17.43 -2.44 -23.52
C ILE A 275 -16.88 -3.36 -22.42
N LEU A 276 -16.73 -2.84 -21.20
CA LEU A 276 -16.20 -3.56 -20.04
C LEU A 276 -17.29 -4.17 -19.15
N ILE A 277 -18.57 -3.86 -19.42
CA ILE A 277 -19.76 -4.48 -18.80
C ILE A 277 -20.17 -5.65 -19.68
#